data_AF-A0A818MEC1-F1
#
_entry.id   AF-A0A818MEC1-F1
#
_cell.length_a   1.000
_cell.length_b   1.000
_cell.length_c   1.000
_cell.angle_alpha   90.00
_cell.angle_beta   90.00
_cell.angle_gamma   90.00
#
_symmetry.space_group_name_H-M   'P 1'
#
loop_
_entity.id
_entity.type
_entity.pdbx_description
1 polymer ?
#
loop_
_entity_poly.entity_id
_entity_poly.type
_entity_poly.pdbx_seq_one_letter_code
_entity_poly.pdbx_strand_id
1 'polypeptide(L)'
;MAFIGSSYRVMQINCNDLKKYQINCSLMTKSFLSSSIDRKLAELFLFQKECTEEQMKRSSRTKFDGTFIKLWVMCVYKIKHRRTALHIENCSQYANEGEILIMPYTVFRVKRIDHIKLSDLEEGQTMTEIELEECDQYFNIQIQDT
;
A
#
# COMPACT_ATOMS: atom_id res chain seq x y z
N MET A 1 10.90 -13.42 -11.98
CA MET A 1 11.22 -14.59 -11.12
C MET A 1 10.26 -14.61 -9.93
N ALA A 2 10.03 -15.76 -9.28
CA ALA A 2 9.25 -15.82 -8.05
C ALA A 2 9.88 -14.95 -6.94
N PHE A 3 9.05 -14.28 -6.15
CA PHE A 3 9.49 -13.41 -5.04
C PHE A 3 8.97 -13.89 -3.68
N ILE A 4 9.84 -13.84 -2.68
CA ILE A 4 9.54 -14.01 -1.25
C ILE A 4 10.28 -12.87 -0.54
N GLY A 5 9.61 -12.18 0.38
CA GLY A 5 10.18 -11.03 1.07
C GLY A 5 9.13 -9.98 1.39
N SER A 6 9.61 -8.77 1.67
CA SER A 6 8.74 -7.60 1.87
C SER A 6 8.65 -6.78 0.60
N SER A 7 7.44 -6.34 0.23
CA SER A 7 7.24 -5.32 -0.80
C SER A 7 6.37 -4.19 -0.28
N TYR A 8 6.52 -3.02 -0.91
CA TYR A 8 6.00 -1.75 -0.44
C TYR A 8 5.10 -1.14 -1.50
N ARG A 9 3.92 -0.68 -1.10
CA ARG A 9 3.01 0.03 -1.98
C ARG A 9 2.44 1.23 -1.26
N VAL A 10 2.64 2.40 -1.85
CA VAL A 10 2.01 3.63 -1.41
C VAL A 10 0.72 3.86 -2.20
N MET A 11 -0.35 4.24 -1.51
CA MET A 11 -1.63 4.58 -2.12
C MET A 11 -2.39 5.64 -1.32
N GLN A 12 -3.23 6.41 -2.01
CA GLN A 12 -4.25 7.23 -1.37
C GLN A 12 -5.52 6.42 -1.20
N ILE A 13 -6.05 6.38 0.02
CA ILE A 13 -7.37 5.82 0.29
C ILE A 13 -8.24 6.83 1.03
N ASN A 14 -9.55 6.66 0.95
CA ASN A 14 -10.45 7.45 1.78
C ASN A 14 -10.54 6.86 3.20
N CYS A 15 -11.05 7.66 4.13
CA CYS A 15 -11.20 7.25 5.53
C CYS A 15 -12.11 6.01 5.72
N ASN A 16 -13.08 5.77 4.83
CA ASN A 16 -13.96 4.62 4.95
C ASN A 16 -13.24 3.32 4.56
N ASP A 17 -12.38 3.37 3.55
CA ASP A 17 -11.55 2.24 3.15
C ASP A 17 -10.47 1.96 4.19
N LEU A 18 -9.90 2.99 4.82
CA LEU A 18 -8.93 2.81 5.90
C LEU A 18 -9.54 2.04 7.09
N LYS A 19 -10.80 2.29 7.43
CA LYS A 19 -11.51 1.57 8.52
C LYS A 19 -11.65 0.06 8.28
N LYS A 20 -11.50 -0.41 7.04
CA LYS A 20 -11.51 -1.84 6.70
C LYS A 20 -10.21 -2.54 7.13
N TYR A 21 -9.13 -1.79 7.34
CA TYR A 21 -7.88 -2.32 7.86
C TYR A 21 -7.96 -2.34 9.38
N GLN A 22 -8.17 -3.53 9.94
CA GLN A 22 -8.15 -3.76 11.37
C GLN A 22 -7.16 -4.87 11.68
N ILE A 23 -6.44 -4.76 12.79
CA ILE A 23 -5.49 -5.77 13.23
C ILE A 23 -6.19 -7.13 13.29
N ASN A 24 -5.52 -8.16 12.77
CA ASN A 24 -5.99 -9.53 12.59
C ASN A 24 -7.08 -9.76 11.53
N CYS A 25 -7.60 -8.73 10.85
CA CYS A 25 -8.49 -8.93 9.72
C CYS A 25 -7.72 -9.46 8.50
N SER A 26 -8.38 -10.36 7.76
CA SER A 26 -7.89 -10.90 6.49
C SER A 26 -8.45 -10.12 5.32
N LEU A 27 -7.59 -9.75 4.38
CA LEU A 27 -7.88 -9.02 3.16
C LEU A 27 -7.47 -9.85 1.97
N MET A 28 -8.32 -9.93 0.97
CA MET A 28 -8.03 -10.62 -0.29
C MET A 28 -7.84 -9.62 -1.43
N THR A 29 -6.74 -9.76 -2.16
CA THR A 29 -6.50 -8.98 -3.38
C THR A 29 -7.47 -9.44 -4.48
N LYS A 30 -8.14 -8.52 -5.18
CA LYS A 30 -9.03 -8.86 -6.32
C LYS A 30 -8.33 -8.83 -7.66
N SER A 31 -7.30 -8.01 -7.76
CA SER A 31 -6.54 -7.74 -8.97
C SER A 31 -5.06 -7.93 -8.68
N PHE A 32 -4.24 -7.80 -9.73
CA PHE A 32 -2.81 -7.72 -9.56
C PHE A 32 -2.46 -6.47 -8.76
N LEU A 33 -1.63 -6.61 -7.73
CA LEU A 33 -1.09 -5.47 -7.02
C LEU A 33 0.34 -5.22 -7.46
N SER A 34 0.58 -4.04 -8.02
CA SER A 34 1.95 -3.55 -8.21
C SER A 34 2.47 -2.96 -6.89
N SER A 35 3.71 -3.31 -6.56
CA SER A 35 4.46 -2.87 -5.39
C SER A 35 5.95 -2.83 -5.76
N SER A 36 6.79 -2.24 -4.92
CA SER A 36 8.25 -2.23 -5.13
C SER A 36 8.95 -3.00 -4.02
N ILE A 37 10.10 -3.61 -4.33
CA ILE A 37 11.03 -4.14 -3.32
C ILE A 37 11.75 -3.01 -2.56
N ASP A 38 11.85 -1.82 -3.16
CA ASP A 38 12.50 -0.66 -2.56
C ASP A 38 11.47 0.27 -1.90
N ARG A 39 11.55 0.36 -0.58
CA ARG A 39 10.71 1.24 0.24
C ARG A 39 10.86 2.70 -0.16
N LYS A 40 12.09 3.17 -0.39
CA LYS A 40 12.35 4.59 -0.73
C LYS A 40 11.74 4.93 -2.07
N LEU A 41 11.82 4.00 -3.02
CA LEU A 41 11.18 4.17 -4.32
C LEU A 41 9.65 4.17 -4.20
N ALA A 42 9.08 3.34 -3.33
CA ALA A 42 7.65 3.41 -3.02
C ALA A 42 7.24 4.77 -2.43
N GLU A 43 8.06 5.35 -1.56
CA GLU A 43 7.87 6.69 -0.99
C GLU A 43 8.00 7.80 -2.05
N LEU A 44 8.86 7.64 -3.06
CA LEU A 44 8.99 8.61 -4.17
C LEU A 44 7.69 8.82 -4.95
N PHE A 45 6.81 7.80 -5.01
CA PHE A 45 5.49 7.95 -5.62
C PHE A 45 4.56 8.90 -4.86
N LEU A 46 4.84 9.21 -3.58
CA LEU A 46 4.16 10.29 -2.84
C LEU A 46 4.46 11.64 -3.51
N PHE A 47 5.75 11.95 -3.65
CA PHE A 47 6.23 13.26 -4.12
C PHE A 47 5.84 13.53 -5.57
N GLN A 48 5.94 12.53 -6.46
CA GLN A 48 5.59 12.72 -7.87
C GLN A 48 4.11 13.06 -8.08
N LYS A 49 3.21 12.54 -7.24
CA LYS A 49 1.77 12.85 -7.32
C LYS A 49 1.43 14.22 -6.75
N GLU A 50 2.17 14.68 -5.73
CA GLU A 50 1.92 15.98 -5.12
C GLU A 50 2.50 17.15 -5.92
N CYS A 51 3.41 16.91 -6.87
CA CYS A 51 4.03 17.95 -7.71
C CYS A 51 3.10 18.68 -8.71
N THR A 52 1.77 18.49 -8.67
CA THR A 52 0.84 19.38 -9.38
C THR A 52 0.02 20.16 -8.36
N GLU A 53 0.10 21.50 -8.39
CA GLU A 53 -0.60 22.42 -7.48
C GLU A 53 -2.12 22.16 -7.39
N GLU A 54 -2.72 21.62 -8.46
CA GLU A 54 -4.13 21.22 -8.47
C GLU A 54 -4.44 19.95 -7.66
N GLN A 55 -3.46 19.05 -7.50
CA GLN A 55 -3.61 17.82 -6.71
C GLN A 55 -3.41 18.09 -5.22
N MET A 56 -2.50 18.99 -4.83
CA MET A 56 -2.33 19.44 -3.43
C MET A 56 -3.63 20.04 -2.85
N LYS A 57 -4.38 20.81 -3.65
CA LYS A 57 -5.70 21.35 -3.23
C LYS A 57 -6.80 20.28 -3.11
N ARG A 58 -6.62 19.11 -3.71
CA ARG A 58 -7.60 18.00 -3.72
C ARG A 58 -7.29 16.92 -2.67
N SER A 59 -6.01 16.66 -2.38
CA SER A 59 -5.57 15.74 -1.33
C SER A 59 -5.87 16.28 0.07
N SER A 60 -5.77 17.60 0.25
CA SER A 60 -6.05 18.28 1.52
C SER A 60 -7.51 18.68 1.72
N ARG A 61 -8.45 18.15 0.93
CA ARG A 61 -9.87 18.42 1.18
C ARG A 61 -10.25 17.80 2.52
N THR A 62 -10.59 18.66 3.46
CA THR A 62 -11.24 18.28 4.71
C THR A 62 -12.75 18.33 4.52
N LYS A 63 -13.47 17.40 5.15
CA LYS A 63 -14.91 17.53 5.34
C LYS A 63 -15.21 18.75 6.22
N PHE A 64 -16.47 19.15 6.28
CA PHE A 64 -16.95 20.23 7.15
C PHE A 64 -16.59 20.02 8.65
N ASP A 65 -16.34 18.76 9.06
CA ASP A 65 -15.91 18.38 10.41
C ASP A 65 -14.37 18.35 10.60
N GLY A 66 -13.58 18.76 9.60
CA GLY A 66 -12.12 18.75 9.67
C GLY A 66 -11.45 17.42 9.32
N THR A 67 -12.19 16.34 9.00
CA THR A 67 -11.56 15.07 8.61
C THR A 67 -11.06 15.08 7.16
N PHE A 68 -9.83 14.63 6.93
CA PHE A 68 -9.27 14.47 5.59
C PHE A 68 -10.12 13.50 4.74
N ILE A 69 -10.38 13.85 3.48
CA ILE A 69 -11.13 13.01 2.54
C ILE A 69 -10.26 11.87 2.00
N LYS A 70 -8.94 12.09 1.87
CA LYS A 70 -7.96 11.10 1.42
C LYS A 70 -6.76 11.11 2.34
N LEU A 71 -6.23 9.93 2.61
CA LEU A 71 -5.08 9.68 3.47
C LEU A 71 -4.05 8.85 2.72
N TRP A 72 -2.78 9.15 2.92
CA TRP A 72 -1.67 8.35 2.42
C TRP A 72 -1.45 7.12 3.29
N VAL A 73 -1.31 5.98 2.63
CA VAL A 73 -1.08 4.69 3.26
C VAL A 73 0.07 3.98 2.59
N MET A 74 1.00 3.47 3.39
CA MET A 74 2.03 2.53 3.00
C MET A 74 1.58 1.12 3.39
N CYS A 75 1.28 0.28 2.41
CA CYS A 75 1.09 -1.14 2.64
C CYS A 75 2.43 -1.87 2.54
N VAL A 76 2.78 -2.62 3.59
CA VAL A 76 3.97 -3.47 3.65
C VAL A 76 3.53 -4.92 3.57
N TYR A 77 3.73 -5.57 2.42
CA TYR A 77 3.32 -6.96 2.19
C TYR A 77 4.47 -7.92 2.49
N LYS A 78 4.32 -8.75 3.52
CA LYS A 78 5.20 -9.89 3.82
C LYS A 78 4.73 -11.11 3.04
N ILE A 79 5.40 -11.39 1.93
CA ILE A 79 5.12 -12.49 1.01
C ILE A 79 5.98 -13.69 1.42
N LYS A 80 5.33 -14.83 1.66
CA LYS A 80 5.93 -16.08 2.12
C LYS A 80 5.98 -17.15 1.02
N HIS A 81 5.02 -17.18 0.11
CA HIS A 81 4.93 -18.23 -0.90
C HIS A 81 5.43 -17.77 -2.27
N ARG A 82 6.23 -18.63 -2.93
CA ARG A 82 6.81 -18.36 -4.27
C ARG A 82 5.77 -18.09 -5.37
N ARG A 83 4.55 -18.60 -5.21
CA ARG A 83 3.47 -18.45 -6.20
C ARG A 83 2.74 -17.11 -6.11
N THR A 84 3.00 -16.36 -5.05
CA THR A 84 2.19 -15.21 -4.66
C THR A 84 2.63 -13.93 -5.33
N ALA A 85 3.92 -13.80 -5.65
CA ALA A 85 4.43 -12.61 -6.29
C ALA A 85 5.55 -12.93 -7.28
N LEU A 86 5.63 -12.08 -8.29
CA LEU A 86 6.67 -12.11 -9.30
C LEU A 86 7.49 -10.82 -9.21
N HIS A 87 8.80 -10.95 -9.14
CA HIS A 87 9.71 -9.86 -9.44
C HIS A 87 9.79 -9.73 -10.97
N ILE A 88 9.32 -8.60 -11.49
CA ILE A 88 9.14 -8.35 -12.93
C ILE A 88 10.07 -7.28 -13.49
N GLU A 89 11.15 -6.96 -12.78
CA GLU A 89 12.21 -6.02 -13.18
C GLU A 89 12.62 -6.17 -14.66
N ASN A 90 12.90 -7.40 -15.08
CA ASN A 90 13.38 -7.72 -16.44
C ASN A 90 12.30 -7.66 -17.53
N CYS A 91 11.04 -7.45 -17.14
CA CYS A 91 9.90 -7.35 -18.06
C CYS A 91 9.24 -5.96 -17.99
N SER A 92 9.65 -5.12 -17.04
CA SER A 92 9.13 -3.77 -16.88
C SER A 92 9.82 -2.81 -17.85
N GLN A 93 9.08 -1.81 -18.31
CA GLN A 93 9.66 -0.67 -19.04
C GLN A 93 10.56 0.17 -18.12
N TYR A 94 10.41 0.01 -16.80
CA TYR A 94 11.14 0.73 -15.76
C TYR A 94 11.88 -0.25 -14.83
N ALA A 95 12.93 -0.90 -15.35
CA ALA A 95 13.70 -1.91 -14.61
C ALA A 95 14.18 -1.40 -13.23
N ASN A 96 14.49 -0.12 -13.08
CA ASN A 96 15.00 0.42 -11.81
C ASN A 96 13.94 0.49 -10.68
N GLU A 97 12.66 0.22 -10.95
CA GLU A 97 11.59 0.30 -9.94
C GLU A 97 11.54 -0.93 -9.02
N GLY A 98 12.25 -2.01 -9.35
CA GLY A 98 12.23 -3.25 -8.56
C GLY A 98 10.82 -3.79 -8.36
N GLU A 99 10.02 -3.78 -9.44
CA GLU A 99 8.59 -4.01 -9.38
C GLU A 99 8.25 -5.45 -9.00
N ILE A 100 7.46 -5.58 -7.93
CA ILE A 100 6.87 -6.81 -7.42
C ILE A 100 5.38 -6.82 -7.75
N LEU A 101 4.99 -7.75 -8.62
CA LEU A 101 3.61 -7.99 -9.00
C LEU A 101 3.01 -9.11 -8.14
N ILE A 102 2.11 -8.75 -7.24
CA ILE A 102 1.38 -9.69 -6.37
C ILE A 102 0.16 -10.21 -7.12
N MET A 103 -0.05 -11.53 -7.07
CA MET A 103 -1.13 -12.21 -7.77
C MET A 103 -2.51 -11.87 -7.17
N PRO A 104 -3.58 -11.88 -7.98
CA PRO A 104 -4.95 -11.82 -7.50
C PRO A 104 -5.29 -12.97 -6.55
N TYR A 105 -6.32 -12.77 -5.75
CA TYR A 105 -6.84 -13.72 -4.77
C TYR A 105 -5.83 -14.15 -3.69
N THR A 106 -4.78 -13.36 -3.52
CA THR A 106 -3.84 -13.53 -2.40
C THR A 106 -4.48 -12.98 -1.15
N VAL A 107 -4.39 -13.73 -0.05
CA VAL A 107 -4.94 -13.32 1.24
C VAL A 107 -3.82 -12.90 2.18
N PHE A 108 -3.96 -11.71 2.74
CA PHE A 108 -3.08 -11.14 3.73
C PHE A 108 -3.83 -10.84 5.01
N ARG A 109 -3.20 -11.04 6.17
CA ARG A 109 -3.71 -10.61 7.47
C ARG A 109 -2.99 -9.36 7.93
N VAL A 110 -3.74 -8.36 8.36
CA VAL A 110 -3.18 -7.15 8.97
C VAL A 110 -2.54 -7.52 10.31
N LYS A 111 -1.26 -7.21 10.47
CA LYS A 111 -0.49 -7.49 11.69
C LYS A 111 -0.24 -6.27 12.54
N ARG A 112 0.00 -5.14 11.90
CA ARG A 112 0.32 -3.89 12.58
C ARG A 112 -0.19 -2.71 11.76
N ILE A 113 -0.59 -1.67 12.47
CA ILE A 113 -0.97 -0.38 11.89
C ILE A 113 -0.22 0.67 12.71
N ASP A 114 0.66 1.42 12.06
CA ASP A 114 1.47 2.48 12.67
C ASP A 114 1.20 3.81 11.97
N HIS A 115 1.40 4.92 12.69
CA HIS A 115 1.36 6.26 12.11
C HIS A 115 2.79 6.81 12.07
N ILE A 116 3.31 6.97 10.85
CA ILE A 116 4.66 7.45 10.62
C ILE A 116 4.63 8.91 10.20
N LYS A 117 5.53 9.70 10.77
CA LYS A 117 5.79 11.07 10.32
C LYS A 117 6.69 11.00 9.11
N LEU A 118 6.29 11.68 8.04
CA LEU A 118 7.13 11.84 6.87
C LEU A 118 8.06 13.01 7.14
N SER A 119 9.36 12.74 7.33
CA SER A 119 10.37 13.75 7.61
C SER A 119 10.58 14.74 6.47
N ASP A 120 10.17 14.37 5.26
CA ASP A 120 10.41 15.13 4.02
C ASP A 120 9.13 15.81 3.48
N LEU A 121 7.99 15.67 4.16
CA LEU A 121 6.75 16.40 3.84
C LEU A 121 6.53 17.52 4.86
N GLU A 122 5.77 18.55 4.48
CA GLU A 122 5.50 19.73 5.33
C GLU A 122 5.10 19.32 6.76
N GLU A 123 5.51 20.14 7.73
CA GLU A 123 5.29 19.92 9.15
C GLU A 123 3.83 19.49 9.44
N GLY A 124 3.67 18.24 9.87
CA GLY A 124 2.39 17.70 10.33
C GLY A 124 1.75 16.64 9.43
N GLN A 125 2.30 16.33 8.25
CA GLN A 125 1.78 15.21 7.46
C GLN A 125 2.20 13.85 8.04
N THR A 126 1.20 13.03 8.35
CA THR A 126 1.35 11.65 8.82
C THR A 126 0.88 10.68 7.75
N MET A 127 1.64 9.61 7.53
CA MET A 127 1.21 8.46 6.72
C MET A 127 0.89 7.28 7.63
N THR A 128 -0.14 6.52 7.26
CA THR A 128 -0.44 5.27 7.96
C THR A 128 0.33 4.13 7.30
N GLU A 129 1.16 3.43 8.06
CA GLU A 129 1.81 2.20 7.62
C GLU A 129 0.97 1.00 8.07
N ILE A 130 0.70 0.07 7.16
CA ILE A 130 -0.08 -1.13 7.41
C ILE A 130 0.77 -2.33 7.04
N GLU A 131 1.16 -3.13 8.04
CA GLU A 131 1.86 -4.38 7.82
C GLU A 131 0.87 -5.51 7.56
N LEU A 132 1.01 -6.15 6.41
CA LEU A 132 0.18 -7.21 5.89
C LEU A 132 1.02 -8.48 5.74
N GLU A 133 0.63 -9.57 6.38
CA GLU A 133 1.34 -10.85 6.28
C GLU A 133 0.52 -11.86 5.51
N GLU A 134 1.13 -12.51 4.52
CA GLU A 134 0.46 -13.54 3.72
C GLU A 134 -0.08 -14.67 4.62
N CYS A 135 -1.32 -15.08 4.40
CA CYS A 135 -1.93 -16.17 5.14
C CYS A 135 -1.52 -17.54 4.59
N ASP A 136 -1.25 -18.48 5.50
CA ASP A 136 -0.93 -19.87 5.12
C ASP A 136 -2.21 -20.70 4.89
N GLN A 137 -3.34 -20.26 5.46
CA GLN A 137 -4.66 -20.89 5.36
C GLN A 137 -5.78 -19.84 5.25
N TYR A 138 -6.79 -20.12 4.43
CA TYR A 138 -7.89 -19.21 4.10
C TYR A 138 -9.08 -19.39 5.06
N PHE A 139 -9.06 -18.76 6.23
CA PHE A 139 -10.22 -18.71 7.12
C PHE A 139 -10.67 -17.25 7.36
N ASN A 140 -11.98 -17.00 7.24
CA ASN A 140 -12.65 -15.71 7.47
C ASN A 140 -12.05 -14.53 6.68
N ILE A 141 -12.29 -14.49 5.38
CA ILE A 141 -11.78 -13.46 4.47
C ILE A 141 -12.78 -12.29 4.36
N GLN A 142 -12.33 -11.06 4.63
CA GLN A 142 -13.02 -9.86 4.13
C GLN A 142 -12.48 -9.52 2.74
N ILE A 143 -13.41 -9.37 1.79
CA ILE A 143 -13.11 -9.11 0.39
C ILE A 143 -13.04 -7.59 0.18
N GLN A 144 -11.92 -7.04 -0.31
CA GLN A 144 -11.79 -5.60 -0.61
C GLN A 144 -12.07 -5.30 -2.08
N ASP A 145 -12.97 -4.37 -2.36
CA ASP A 145 -13.10 -3.68 -3.64
C ASP A 145 -12.05 -2.55 -3.73
N THR A 146 -11.20 -2.62 -4.75
CA THR A 146 -10.28 -1.54 -5.18
C THR A 146 -10.74 -0.97 -6.50
#